data_AF-A0AAD8YI69-F1
#
_entry.id   AF-A0AAD8YI69-F1
#
_cell.length_a   1.000
_cell.length_b   1.000
_cell.length_c   1.000
_cell.angle_alpha   90.00
_cell.angle_beta   90.00
_cell.angle_gamma   90.00
#
_symmetry.space_group_name_H-M   'P 1'
#
loop_
_entity.id
_entity.type
_entity.pdbx_description
1 polymer ?
#
loop_
_entity_poly.entity_id
_entity_poly.type
_entity_poly.pdbx_seq_one_letter_code
_entity_poly.pdbx_strand_id
1 'polypeptide(L)'
;MINFVDSLMLNKDIKSFIDADQWIKNFAAYAVTLNQDSIIDLVNNLYLGTVDNGGSWSIVQYDHNSIASRAGRAFCGSECQHRMIYHPILRPSCKSVEDHFILGRVLNNEECWETYLKYVEEFVGVVESSIADLRSYGHIKMYVVDDAFAKDQTVESYEESELGLDYSDYNRESNPLLKTLSARLDEVKAQLDAIRSGTLPRDGKYGENEKCPDWRDDDGSDYIAGSTYDEDSCFMPIPDCEQAAPCYENSPFTCVDGNLVIEECKQASPFCDSCYPASACGSRSKDESGKFVESDSCGPEFAQCNLGSPCFDHKSGMCAYDGSILIEECKEAELFCKACFPYSRCGTLEEDDDEEEATDSSTS
;
A
#
# COMPACT_ATOMS: atom_id res chain seq x y z
N MET A 1 -2.83 -13.64 -31.56
CA MET A 1 -3.35 -14.05 -30.24
C MET A 1 -2.60 -15.25 -29.67
N ILE A 2 -2.60 -16.44 -30.31
CA ILE A 2 -1.87 -17.63 -29.78
C ILE A 2 -0.40 -17.32 -29.49
N ASN A 3 0.33 -16.73 -30.45
CA ASN A 3 1.75 -16.36 -30.21
C ASN A 3 1.95 -15.32 -29.11
N PHE A 4 0.99 -14.41 -28.89
CA PHE A 4 1.07 -13.42 -27.80
C PHE A 4 0.84 -14.09 -26.45
N VAL A 5 -0.19 -14.93 -26.34
CA VAL A 5 -0.48 -15.74 -25.14
C VAL A 5 0.69 -16.67 -24.86
N ASP A 6 1.23 -17.35 -25.87
CA ASP A 6 2.39 -18.22 -25.72
C ASP A 6 3.61 -17.43 -25.25
N SER A 7 3.90 -16.25 -25.80
CA SER A 7 5.00 -15.41 -25.31
C SER A 7 4.79 -14.98 -23.85
N LEU A 8 3.55 -14.68 -23.45
CA LEU A 8 3.19 -14.31 -22.09
C LEU A 8 3.35 -15.48 -21.12
N MET A 9 2.96 -16.69 -21.53
CA MET A 9 3.06 -17.94 -20.76
C MET A 9 4.48 -18.53 -20.74
N LEU A 10 5.31 -18.22 -21.75
CA LEU A 10 6.69 -18.72 -21.89
C LEU A 10 7.75 -17.72 -21.40
N ASN A 11 7.36 -16.67 -20.69
CA ASN A 11 8.24 -15.63 -20.17
C ASN A 11 9.18 -14.99 -21.21
N LYS A 12 8.67 -14.72 -22.42
CA LYS A 12 9.43 -14.06 -23.49
C LYS A 12 9.15 -12.56 -23.54
N ASP A 13 10.06 -11.80 -24.14
CA ASP A 13 9.79 -10.40 -24.47
C ASP A 13 8.52 -10.29 -25.33
N ILE A 14 7.56 -9.51 -24.85
CA ILE A 14 6.26 -9.32 -25.48
C ILE A 14 6.19 -8.05 -26.35
N LYS A 15 7.21 -7.19 -26.30
CA LYS A 15 7.20 -5.86 -26.95
C LYS A 15 6.98 -5.90 -28.46
N SER A 16 7.38 -6.99 -29.13
CA SER A 16 7.15 -7.18 -30.56
C SER A 16 5.69 -7.50 -30.94
N PHE A 17 4.83 -7.75 -29.95
CA PHE A 17 3.41 -8.08 -30.14
C PHE A 17 2.47 -7.01 -29.59
N ILE A 18 2.97 -5.99 -28.90
CA ILE A 18 2.16 -4.97 -28.25
C ILE A 18 2.48 -3.58 -28.78
N ASP A 19 1.58 -2.64 -28.54
CA ASP A 19 1.89 -1.22 -28.62
C ASP A 19 2.53 -0.82 -27.28
N ALA A 20 3.87 -0.93 -27.20
CA ALA A 20 4.60 -0.75 -25.95
C ALA A 20 4.41 0.66 -25.35
N ASP A 21 4.36 1.69 -26.19
CA ASP A 21 4.10 3.07 -25.76
C ASP A 21 2.72 3.18 -25.10
N GLN A 22 1.70 2.61 -25.75
CA GLN A 22 0.35 2.60 -25.21
C GLN A 22 0.26 1.82 -23.89
N TRP A 23 0.95 0.69 -23.76
CA TRP A 23 0.99 -0.08 -22.50
C TRP A 23 1.67 0.68 -21.37
N ILE A 24 2.84 1.29 -21.64
CA ILE A 24 3.56 2.12 -20.66
C ILE A 24 2.69 3.29 -20.19
N LYS A 25 1.96 3.92 -21.13
CA LYS A 25 0.98 4.97 -20.80
C LYS A 25 -0.12 4.48 -19.85
N ASN A 26 -0.62 3.25 -20.04
CA ASN A 26 -1.62 2.68 -19.13
C ASN A 26 -1.03 2.42 -17.74
N PHE A 27 0.19 1.89 -17.64
CA PHE A 27 0.83 1.66 -16.34
C PHE A 27 0.97 2.95 -15.55
N ALA A 28 1.39 4.04 -16.22
CA ALA A 28 1.47 5.36 -15.59
C ALA A 28 0.10 5.84 -15.07
N ALA A 29 -0.96 5.70 -15.87
CA ALA A 29 -2.31 6.04 -15.45
C ALA A 29 -2.75 5.26 -14.20
N TYR A 30 -2.52 3.95 -14.18
CA TYR A 30 -2.88 3.08 -13.07
C TYR A 30 -2.07 3.39 -11.80
N ALA A 31 -0.78 3.70 -11.92
CA ALA A 31 0.08 4.07 -10.79
C ALA A 31 -0.31 5.41 -10.15
N VAL A 32 -0.70 6.40 -10.96
CA VAL A 32 -1.18 7.71 -10.50
C VAL A 32 -2.55 7.60 -9.82
N THR A 33 -3.42 6.72 -10.33
CA THR A 33 -4.80 6.58 -9.84
C THR A 33 -5.00 5.47 -8.80
N LEU A 34 -3.95 4.71 -8.46
CA LEU A 34 -4.00 3.57 -7.53
C LEU A 34 -5.01 2.49 -7.98
N ASN A 35 -4.93 2.08 -9.25
CA ASN A 35 -5.83 1.07 -9.81
C ASN A 35 -5.21 -0.34 -9.76
N GLN A 36 -5.17 -0.96 -8.57
CA GLN A 36 -4.55 -2.29 -8.41
C GLN A 36 -5.42 -3.43 -8.94
N ASP A 37 -6.72 -3.19 -9.21
CA ASP A 37 -7.56 -4.15 -9.93
C ASP A 37 -7.34 -4.11 -11.44
N SER A 38 -6.11 -3.83 -11.88
CA SER A 38 -5.76 -3.68 -13.28
C SER A 38 -4.58 -4.59 -13.65
N ILE A 39 -4.01 -4.36 -14.83
CA ILE A 39 -2.87 -5.14 -15.34
C ILE A 39 -1.60 -5.02 -14.53
N ILE A 40 -1.50 -4.01 -13.65
CA ILE A 40 -0.31 -3.83 -12.82
C ILE A 40 -0.28 -4.77 -11.62
N ASP A 41 -1.38 -5.48 -11.31
CA ASP A 41 -1.41 -6.49 -10.25
C ASP A 41 -2.32 -7.69 -10.57
N LEU A 42 -3.65 -7.50 -10.59
CA LEU A 42 -4.60 -8.62 -10.75
C LEU A 42 -4.81 -9.09 -12.19
N VAL A 43 -4.28 -8.36 -13.18
CA VAL A 43 -4.49 -8.63 -14.61
C VAL A 43 -5.98 -8.73 -14.94
N ASN A 44 -6.70 -7.74 -14.43
CA ASN A 44 -8.14 -7.61 -14.54
C ASN A 44 -8.52 -6.30 -15.24
N ASN A 45 -9.83 -6.11 -15.49
CA ASN A 45 -10.44 -4.85 -15.92
C ASN A 45 -9.83 -4.25 -17.19
N LEU A 46 -9.55 -5.13 -18.16
CA LEU A 46 -9.04 -4.74 -19.47
C LEU A 46 -9.60 -5.61 -20.60
N TYR A 47 -9.70 -5.02 -21.77
CA TYR A 47 -9.78 -5.72 -23.04
C TYR A 47 -8.47 -5.54 -23.82
N LEU A 48 -8.15 -6.51 -24.65
CA LEU A 48 -7.08 -6.39 -25.63
C LEU A 48 -7.68 -6.03 -27.00
N GLY A 49 -7.32 -4.85 -27.49
CA GLY A 49 -7.73 -4.34 -28.80
C GLY A 49 -6.57 -4.35 -29.79
N THR A 50 -6.89 -4.41 -31.08
CA THR A 50 -5.90 -4.29 -32.16
C THR A 50 -6.54 -3.63 -33.37
N VAL A 51 -5.80 -2.76 -34.05
CA VAL A 51 -6.24 -2.07 -35.28
C VAL A 51 -5.60 -2.66 -36.55
N ASP A 52 -4.63 -3.57 -36.40
CA ASP A 52 -3.78 -4.10 -37.47
C ASP A 52 -3.90 -5.63 -37.63
N ASN A 53 -5.10 -6.18 -37.38
CA ASN A 53 -5.40 -7.61 -37.42
C ASN A 53 -4.53 -8.46 -36.47
N GLY A 54 -4.13 -7.90 -35.33
CA GLY A 54 -3.40 -8.61 -34.28
C GLY A 54 -1.88 -8.57 -34.42
N GLY A 55 -1.35 -7.61 -35.18
CA GLY A 55 0.08 -7.32 -35.26
C GLY A 55 0.60 -6.57 -34.04
N SER A 56 -0.23 -5.69 -33.46
CA SER A 56 0.04 -4.92 -32.25
C SER A 56 -1.21 -4.85 -31.39
N TRP A 57 -1.08 -5.28 -30.13
CA TRP A 57 -2.15 -5.29 -29.14
C TRP A 57 -2.04 -4.10 -28.18
N SER A 58 -3.15 -3.42 -27.94
CA SER A 58 -3.29 -2.29 -27.02
C SER A 58 -4.28 -2.63 -25.91
N ILE A 59 -4.09 -2.01 -24.75
CA ILE A 59 -5.01 -2.10 -23.61
C ILE A 59 -6.21 -1.19 -23.85
N VAL A 60 -7.41 -1.70 -23.69
CA VAL A 60 -8.63 -0.91 -23.55
C VAL A 60 -9.11 -1.08 -22.11
N GLN A 61 -9.00 -0.02 -21.32
CA GLN A 61 -9.34 -0.07 -19.91
C GLN A 61 -10.86 -0.26 -19.71
N TYR A 62 -11.25 -0.97 -18.67
CA TYR A 62 -12.63 -1.28 -18.32
C TYR A 62 -12.79 -1.21 -16.79
N ASP A 63 -14.02 -1.12 -16.28
CA ASP A 63 -14.41 -1.21 -14.86
C ASP A 63 -13.41 -0.62 -13.84
N HIS A 64 -13.47 0.70 -13.66
CA HIS A 64 -12.60 1.45 -12.76
C HIS A 64 -13.23 1.75 -11.40
N ASN A 65 -14.20 0.93 -10.98
CA ASN A 65 -14.98 1.14 -9.76
C ASN A 65 -14.14 1.07 -8.47
N SER A 66 -12.93 0.51 -8.53
CA SER A 66 -12.03 0.33 -7.39
C SER A 66 -10.87 1.33 -7.34
N ILE A 67 -10.77 2.25 -8.32
CA ILE A 67 -9.76 3.34 -8.32
C ILE A 67 -9.75 4.05 -6.97
N ALA A 68 -8.55 4.24 -6.41
CA ALA A 68 -8.32 5.00 -5.17
C ALA A 68 -9.21 4.56 -3.98
N SER A 69 -9.82 3.37 -4.05
CA SER A 69 -10.66 2.84 -2.99
C SER A 69 -9.83 2.03 -1.99
N ARG A 70 -10.26 1.96 -0.74
CA ARG A 70 -9.66 1.05 0.26
C ARG A 70 -9.71 -0.41 -0.22
N ALA A 71 -10.84 -0.85 -0.78
CA ALA A 71 -11.01 -2.20 -1.28
C ALA A 71 -10.04 -2.53 -2.42
N GLY A 72 -9.85 -1.61 -3.37
CA GLY A 72 -8.88 -1.76 -4.44
C GLY A 72 -7.45 -1.87 -3.93
N ARG A 73 -7.09 -1.06 -2.92
CA ARG A 73 -5.77 -1.09 -2.28
C ARG A 73 -5.51 -2.38 -1.49
N ALA A 74 -6.56 -2.99 -0.93
CA ALA A 74 -6.47 -4.25 -0.20
C ALA A 74 -6.08 -5.45 -1.09
N PHE A 75 -6.14 -5.33 -2.42
CA PHE A 75 -5.66 -6.38 -3.33
C PHE A 75 -4.16 -6.65 -3.19
N CYS A 76 -3.39 -5.70 -2.66
CA CYS A 76 -1.98 -5.91 -2.34
C CYS A 76 -1.72 -6.53 -0.96
N GLY A 77 -2.72 -6.52 -0.07
CA GLY A 77 -2.59 -6.84 1.34
C GLY A 77 -3.47 -5.92 2.20
N SER A 78 -3.92 -6.39 3.36
CA SER A 78 -4.75 -5.58 4.27
C SER A 78 -4.00 -4.35 4.79
N GLU A 79 -2.70 -4.47 5.02
CA GLU A 79 -1.79 -3.42 5.45
C GLU A 79 -1.65 -2.29 4.41
N CYS A 80 -1.84 -2.61 3.13
CA CYS A 80 -1.76 -1.65 2.02
C CYS A 80 -2.96 -0.72 1.97
N GLN A 81 -4.12 -1.18 2.46
CA GLN A 81 -5.41 -0.51 2.36
C GLN A 81 -5.35 0.95 2.82
N HIS A 82 -4.52 1.24 3.82
CA HIS A 82 -4.48 2.52 4.50
C HIS A 82 -3.37 3.44 3.96
N ARG A 83 -2.21 2.88 3.56
CA ARG A 83 -1.01 3.66 3.21
C ARG A 83 -0.76 3.86 1.73
N MET A 84 -1.53 3.22 0.84
CA MET A 84 -1.22 3.20 -0.60
C MET A 84 -1.10 4.55 -1.29
N ILE A 85 -1.57 5.66 -0.70
CA ILE A 85 -1.29 7.00 -1.28
C ILE A 85 0.21 7.32 -1.32
N TYR A 86 1.00 6.70 -0.44
CA TYR A 86 2.45 6.79 -0.36
C TYR A 86 3.17 5.71 -1.17
N HIS A 87 2.44 4.90 -1.95
CA HIS A 87 3.05 3.81 -2.72
C HIS A 87 4.00 4.36 -3.80
N PRO A 88 5.24 3.86 -3.91
CA PRO A 88 6.22 4.37 -4.87
C PRO A 88 5.78 4.28 -6.32
N ILE A 89 5.93 5.36 -7.08
CA ILE A 89 5.70 5.35 -8.54
C ILE A 89 6.75 4.54 -9.29
N LEU A 90 7.91 4.28 -8.68
CA LEU A 90 8.92 3.36 -9.21
C LEU A 90 8.61 1.88 -8.90
N ARG A 91 7.54 1.61 -8.15
CA ARG A 91 7.01 0.27 -7.90
C ARG A 91 5.50 0.26 -8.13
N PRO A 92 5.01 0.42 -9.37
CA PRO A 92 3.57 0.54 -9.63
C PRO A 92 2.75 -0.69 -9.20
N SER A 93 3.34 -1.89 -9.15
CA SER A 93 2.73 -3.13 -8.65
C SER A 93 2.86 -3.27 -7.12
N CYS A 94 2.08 -4.17 -6.52
CA CYS A 94 2.21 -4.59 -5.13
C CYS A 94 3.59 -5.20 -4.84
N LYS A 95 4.11 -5.99 -5.80
CA LYS A 95 5.42 -6.67 -5.75
C LYS A 95 6.46 -5.95 -6.60
N SER A 96 7.68 -6.48 -6.66
CA SER A 96 8.75 -5.99 -7.53
C SER A 96 8.28 -5.91 -8.98
N VAL A 97 8.81 -4.93 -9.72
CA VAL A 97 8.46 -4.78 -11.14
C VAL A 97 9.10 -5.91 -11.94
N GLU A 98 10.31 -6.29 -11.56
CA GLU A 98 11.14 -7.31 -12.18
C GLU A 98 10.45 -8.68 -12.20
N ASP A 99 9.77 -9.06 -11.12
CA ASP A 99 9.08 -10.35 -11.02
C ASP A 99 7.66 -10.29 -11.57
N HIS A 100 7.12 -9.09 -11.79
CA HIS A 100 5.81 -8.94 -12.38
C HIS A 100 5.84 -9.34 -13.87
N PHE A 101 5.13 -10.42 -14.20
CA PHE A 101 5.17 -11.10 -15.51
C PHE A 101 4.78 -10.22 -16.72
N ILE A 102 4.15 -9.07 -16.51
CA ILE A 102 3.90 -8.07 -17.56
C ILE A 102 4.84 -6.87 -17.44
N LEU A 103 4.73 -6.10 -16.34
CA LEU A 103 5.52 -4.90 -16.09
C LEU A 103 7.02 -5.12 -16.29
N GLY A 104 7.62 -6.15 -15.69
CA GLY A 104 9.06 -6.42 -15.78
C GLY A 104 9.55 -6.76 -17.19
N ARG A 105 8.65 -7.04 -18.14
CA ARG A 105 8.99 -7.27 -19.57
C ARG A 105 8.89 -6.01 -20.40
N VAL A 106 7.96 -5.13 -20.04
CA VAL A 106 7.72 -3.88 -20.76
C VAL A 106 8.64 -2.78 -20.22
N LEU A 107 8.78 -2.65 -18.90
CA LEU A 107 9.64 -1.72 -18.18
C LEU A 107 11.03 -2.32 -17.90
N ASN A 108 11.61 -3.02 -18.88
CA ASN A 108 12.86 -3.78 -18.71
C ASN A 108 14.13 -3.03 -19.10
N ASN A 109 14.02 -1.75 -19.46
CA ASN A 109 15.16 -0.91 -19.82
C ASN A 109 14.91 0.55 -19.43
N GLU A 110 15.98 1.34 -19.42
CA GLU A 110 15.98 2.74 -19.01
C GLU A 110 15.06 3.62 -19.88
N GLU A 111 15.06 3.44 -21.20
CA GLU A 111 14.19 4.19 -22.14
C GLU A 111 12.69 3.98 -21.83
N CYS A 112 12.29 2.76 -21.46
CA CYS A 112 10.90 2.46 -21.09
C CYS A 112 10.54 3.12 -19.74
N TRP A 113 11.48 3.16 -18.79
CA TRP A 113 11.31 3.85 -17.52
C TRP A 113 11.22 5.37 -17.69
N GLU A 114 12.06 5.97 -18.53
CA GLU A 114 11.99 7.39 -18.89
C GLU A 114 10.63 7.73 -19.52
N THR A 115 10.16 6.88 -20.43
CA THR A 115 8.85 7.03 -21.07
C THR A 115 7.71 6.90 -20.05
N TYR A 116 7.80 5.94 -19.13
CA TYR A 116 6.86 5.75 -18.05
C TYR A 116 6.78 6.98 -17.14
N LEU A 117 7.92 7.48 -16.64
CA LEU A 117 7.95 8.65 -15.76
C LEU A 117 7.44 9.92 -16.45
N LYS A 118 7.73 10.09 -17.74
CA LYS A 118 7.12 11.15 -18.54
C LYS A 118 5.59 11.04 -18.54
N TYR A 119 5.04 9.85 -18.75
CA TYR A 119 3.58 9.66 -18.71
C TYR A 119 3.00 9.83 -17.30
N VAL A 120 3.73 9.45 -16.25
CA VAL A 120 3.32 9.73 -14.86
C VAL A 120 3.14 11.23 -14.66
N GLU A 121 4.12 12.04 -15.09
CA GLU A 121 4.04 13.50 -15.03
C GLU A 121 2.87 14.06 -15.87
N GLU A 122 2.66 13.56 -17.10
CA GLU A 122 1.52 13.97 -17.92
C GLU A 122 0.18 13.65 -17.24
N PHE A 123 0.05 12.46 -16.65
CA PHE A 123 -1.18 12.05 -15.96
C PHE A 123 -1.43 12.81 -14.68
N VAL A 124 -0.41 13.26 -13.96
CA VAL A 124 -0.58 14.19 -12.84
C VAL A 124 -1.37 15.43 -13.28
N GLY A 125 -1.00 16.04 -14.41
CA GLY A 125 -1.70 17.20 -14.95
C GLY A 125 -3.13 16.88 -15.42
N VAL A 126 -3.33 15.72 -16.05
CA VAL A 126 -4.67 15.27 -16.50
C VAL A 126 -5.60 15.03 -15.32
N VAL A 127 -5.15 14.31 -14.29
CA VAL A 127 -5.95 13.99 -13.10
C VAL A 127 -6.22 15.25 -12.30
N GLU A 128 -5.24 16.14 -12.12
CA GLU A 128 -5.44 17.44 -11.46
C GLU A 128 -6.52 18.28 -12.14
N SER A 129 -6.46 18.41 -13.47
CA SER A 129 -7.52 19.10 -14.23
C SER A 129 -8.87 18.40 -14.10
N SER A 130 -8.88 17.07 -14.13
CA SER A 130 -10.11 16.28 -14.03
C SER A 130 -10.77 16.41 -12.65
N ILE A 131 -9.99 16.46 -11.58
CA ILE A 131 -10.49 16.72 -10.22
C ILE A 131 -11.11 18.11 -10.13
N ALA A 132 -10.43 19.14 -10.67
CA ALA A 132 -10.95 20.50 -10.69
C ALA A 132 -12.28 20.59 -11.45
N ASP A 133 -12.34 19.94 -12.62
CA ASP A 133 -13.55 19.81 -13.41
C ASP A 133 -14.65 19.10 -12.62
N LEU A 134 -14.41 17.91 -12.06
CA LEU A 134 -15.40 17.14 -11.30
C LEU A 134 -15.94 17.90 -10.07
N ARG A 135 -15.08 18.63 -9.35
CA ARG A 135 -15.50 19.53 -8.26
C ARG A 135 -16.42 20.63 -8.78
N SER A 136 -16.13 21.21 -9.94
CA SER A 136 -16.97 22.25 -10.57
C SER A 136 -18.30 21.68 -11.11
N TYR A 137 -18.28 20.45 -11.63
CA TYR A 137 -19.41 19.74 -12.22
C TYR A 137 -20.21 18.94 -11.19
N GLY A 138 -20.17 19.31 -9.90
CA GLY A 138 -20.95 18.71 -8.80
C GLY A 138 -22.49 18.72 -8.98
N HIS A 139 -22.98 18.93 -10.20
CA HIS A 139 -24.37 18.83 -10.64
C HIS A 139 -25.04 17.50 -10.29
N ILE A 140 -24.30 16.41 -10.06
CA ILE A 140 -24.93 15.16 -9.63
C ILE A 140 -25.39 15.17 -8.17
N LYS A 141 -24.91 16.12 -7.34
CA LYS A 141 -25.21 16.15 -5.91
C LYS A 141 -26.70 16.13 -5.59
N MET A 142 -27.51 16.82 -6.40
CA MET A 142 -28.97 16.81 -6.25
C MET A 142 -29.57 15.45 -6.57
N TYR A 143 -29.04 14.73 -7.55
CA TYR A 143 -29.49 13.37 -7.86
C TYR A 143 -28.99 12.35 -6.85
N VAL A 144 -27.80 12.55 -6.28
CA VAL A 144 -27.26 11.68 -5.22
C VAL A 144 -28.14 11.75 -3.98
N VAL A 145 -28.56 12.94 -3.53
CA VAL A 145 -29.44 13.06 -2.36
C VAL A 145 -30.88 12.60 -2.61
N ASP A 146 -31.33 12.63 -3.87
CA ASP A 146 -32.64 12.13 -4.28
C ASP A 146 -32.64 10.60 -4.50
N ASP A 147 -31.48 9.95 -4.49
CA ASP A 147 -31.34 8.52 -4.70
C ASP A 147 -31.82 7.72 -3.47
N ALA A 148 -32.82 6.87 -3.66
CA ALA A 148 -33.36 6.00 -2.61
C ALA A 148 -32.34 5.00 -2.04
N PHE A 149 -31.23 4.76 -2.74
CA PHE A 149 -30.12 3.93 -2.29
C PHE A 149 -29.04 4.72 -1.54
N ALA A 150 -28.97 6.04 -1.71
CA ALA A 150 -28.05 6.94 -0.99
C ALA A 150 -28.63 7.33 0.37
N LYS A 151 -28.79 6.33 1.25
CA LYS A 151 -29.41 6.52 2.58
C LYS A 151 -28.70 7.63 3.35
N ASP A 152 -29.49 8.57 3.87
CA ASP A 152 -29.06 9.63 4.79
C ASP A 152 -28.01 10.60 4.23
N GLN A 153 -27.73 10.57 2.91
CA GLN A 153 -26.84 11.53 2.27
C GLN A 153 -27.54 12.88 2.12
N THR A 154 -26.89 13.95 2.59
CA THR A 154 -27.32 15.32 2.37
C THR A 154 -26.42 16.02 1.36
N VAL A 155 -26.85 17.17 0.84
CA VAL A 155 -26.03 17.96 -0.08
C VAL A 155 -24.76 18.42 0.65
N GLU A 156 -24.92 18.90 1.89
CA GLU A 156 -23.81 19.35 2.74
C GLU A 156 -22.82 18.21 3.00
N SER A 157 -23.31 17.02 3.40
CA SER A 157 -22.42 15.88 3.64
C SER A 157 -21.73 15.38 2.37
N TYR A 158 -22.37 15.46 1.19
CA TYR A 158 -21.72 15.09 -0.08
C TYR A 158 -20.67 16.12 -0.51
N GLU A 159 -20.97 17.41 -0.34
CA GLU A 159 -20.02 18.49 -0.58
C GLU A 159 -18.80 18.36 0.33
N GLU A 160 -19.03 18.07 1.62
CA GLU A 160 -17.97 17.85 2.58
C GLU A 160 -17.16 16.58 2.24
N SER A 161 -17.82 15.44 1.98
CA SER A 161 -17.14 14.16 1.80
C SER A 161 -16.40 14.03 0.47
N GLU A 162 -16.94 14.58 -0.62
CA GLU A 162 -16.42 14.34 -1.98
C GLU A 162 -15.86 15.61 -2.62
N LEU A 163 -16.59 16.73 -2.55
CA LEU A 163 -16.23 17.94 -3.29
C LEU A 163 -15.29 18.89 -2.53
N GLY A 164 -15.10 18.65 -1.23
CA GLY A 164 -14.26 19.44 -0.34
C GLY A 164 -12.82 19.59 -0.84
N LEU A 165 -12.23 20.76 -0.55
CA LEU A 165 -10.82 21.03 -0.80
C LEU A 165 -9.92 20.53 0.33
N ASP A 166 -10.46 20.36 1.52
CA ASP A 166 -9.80 19.62 2.60
C ASP A 166 -9.94 18.12 2.32
N TYR A 167 -8.80 17.46 2.14
CA TYR A 167 -8.68 16.03 1.90
C TYR A 167 -7.93 15.32 3.03
N SER A 168 -7.81 15.93 4.22
CA SER A 168 -7.20 15.27 5.40
C SER A 168 -7.95 14.02 5.87
N ASP A 169 -9.20 13.84 5.43
CA ASP A 169 -10.06 12.67 5.64
C ASP A 169 -10.16 11.78 4.39
N TYR A 170 -9.20 11.85 3.46
CA TYR A 170 -9.19 11.03 2.24
C TYR A 170 -9.36 9.53 2.52
N ASN A 171 -8.89 9.08 3.66
CA ASN A 171 -8.89 7.68 4.05
C ASN A 171 -10.09 7.36 4.93
N ARG A 172 -11.31 7.71 4.51
CA ARG A 172 -12.55 7.26 5.16
C ARG A 172 -13.06 5.98 4.52
N GLU A 173 -13.84 5.18 5.26
CA GLU A 173 -14.50 3.97 4.72
C GLU A 173 -15.40 4.26 3.51
N SER A 174 -16.00 5.45 3.46
CA SER A 174 -16.86 5.90 2.36
C SER A 174 -16.14 6.09 1.02
N ASN A 175 -14.81 5.91 0.95
CA ASN A 175 -13.97 6.05 -0.25
C ASN A 175 -14.17 7.38 -0.99
N PRO A 176 -13.80 8.52 -0.38
CA PRO A 176 -13.93 9.82 -1.03
C PRO A 176 -12.93 9.93 -2.19
N LEU A 177 -13.40 9.71 -3.42
CA LEU A 177 -12.56 9.49 -4.60
C LEU A 177 -11.72 10.73 -4.90
N LEU A 178 -12.34 11.89 -5.01
CA LEU A 178 -11.65 13.15 -5.33
C LEU A 178 -10.65 13.55 -4.24
N LYS A 179 -10.96 13.27 -2.97
CA LYS A 179 -10.03 13.53 -1.86
C LYS A 179 -8.83 12.60 -1.91
N THR A 180 -9.05 11.31 -2.12
CA THR A 180 -7.97 10.32 -2.23
C THR A 180 -7.07 10.60 -3.42
N LEU A 181 -7.63 10.94 -4.58
CA LEU A 181 -6.83 11.33 -5.73
C LEU A 181 -6.09 12.65 -5.50
N SER A 182 -6.68 13.61 -4.79
CA SER A 182 -5.98 14.86 -4.42
C SER A 182 -4.76 14.56 -3.54
N ALA A 183 -4.93 13.77 -2.48
CA ALA A 183 -3.84 13.36 -1.59
C ALA A 183 -2.75 12.59 -2.35
N ARG A 184 -3.14 11.62 -3.19
CA ARG A 184 -2.22 10.85 -4.02
C ARG A 184 -1.44 11.73 -4.99
N LEU A 185 -2.05 12.74 -5.60
CA LEU A 185 -1.37 13.62 -6.53
C LEU A 185 -0.25 14.43 -5.86
N ASP A 186 -0.46 14.88 -4.63
CA ASP A 186 0.58 15.58 -3.88
C ASP A 186 1.78 14.65 -3.62
N GLU A 187 1.51 13.40 -3.22
CA GLU A 187 2.56 12.38 -3.04
C GLU A 187 3.29 12.04 -4.34
N VAL A 188 2.58 11.89 -5.45
CA VAL A 188 3.22 11.63 -6.76
C VAL A 188 4.09 12.82 -7.19
N LYS A 189 3.62 14.07 -6.99
CA LYS A 189 4.41 15.28 -7.27
C LYS A 189 5.67 15.33 -6.41
N ALA A 190 5.56 15.03 -5.12
CA ALA A 190 6.71 14.97 -4.21
C ALA A 190 7.73 13.91 -4.64
N GLN A 191 7.27 12.72 -5.06
CA GLN A 191 8.13 11.66 -5.59
C GLN A 191 8.84 12.08 -6.89
N LEU A 192 8.11 12.70 -7.84
CA LEU A 192 8.70 13.20 -9.08
C LEU A 192 9.77 14.27 -8.81
N ASP A 193 9.52 15.18 -7.86
CA ASP A 193 10.50 16.18 -7.47
C ASP A 193 11.73 15.55 -6.80
N ALA A 194 11.53 14.58 -5.91
CA ALA A 194 12.61 13.82 -5.27
C ALA A 194 13.47 13.03 -6.28
N ILE A 195 12.85 12.45 -7.31
CA ILE A 195 13.56 11.79 -8.42
C ILE A 195 14.45 12.80 -9.16
N ARG A 196 13.91 13.99 -9.49
CA ARG A 196 14.65 15.03 -10.22
C ARG A 196 15.81 15.61 -9.42
N SER A 197 15.64 15.77 -8.11
CA SER A 197 16.67 16.26 -7.21
C SER A 197 17.67 15.19 -6.78
N GLY A 198 17.40 13.91 -7.06
CA GLY A 198 18.22 12.80 -6.58
C GLY A 198 18.16 12.64 -5.05
N THR A 199 17.02 12.99 -4.44
CA THR A 199 16.80 12.91 -2.99
C THR A 199 15.73 11.88 -2.62
N LEU A 200 15.43 10.97 -3.55
CA LEU A 200 14.48 9.89 -3.28
C LEU A 200 15.10 8.94 -2.23
N PRO A 201 14.37 8.61 -1.14
CA PRO A 201 14.83 7.63 -0.17
C PRO A 201 15.20 6.30 -0.84
N ARG A 202 16.20 5.61 -0.29
CA ARG A 202 16.68 4.30 -0.76
C ARG A 202 17.07 4.25 -2.24
N ASP A 203 17.38 5.40 -2.85
CA ASP A 203 17.57 5.55 -4.31
C ASP A 203 16.39 4.99 -5.13
N GLY A 204 15.17 4.96 -4.56
CA GLY A 204 13.99 4.36 -5.18
C GLY A 204 14.05 2.85 -5.33
N LYS A 205 14.89 2.16 -4.57
CA LYS A 205 15.03 0.71 -4.57
C LYS A 205 14.30 0.09 -3.39
N TYR A 206 13.42 -0.84 -3.71
CA TYR A 206 12.56 -1.50 -2.73
C TYR A 206 12.88 -3.00 -2.71
N GLY A 207 12.68 -3.64 -1.55
CA GLY A 207 12.95 -5.07 -1.40
C GLY A 207 12.05 -5.90 -2.32
N GLU A 208 12.56 -7.02 -2.83
CA GLU A 208 11.83 -7.89 -3.76
C GLU A 208 10.46 -8.31 -3.18
N ASN A 209 10.48 -8.73 -1.91
CA ASN A 209 9.31 -9.21 -1.17
C ASN A 209 8.56 -8.12 -0.38
N GLU A 210 9.03 -6.86 -0.45
CA GLU A 210 8.40 -5.75 0.28
C GLU A 210 7.01 -5.44 -0.29
N LYS A 211 5.98 -5.51 0.55
CA LYS A 211 4.61 -5.23 0.12
C LYS A 211 4.23 -3.81 0.48
N CYS A 212 3.76 -3.06 -0.51
CA CYS A 212 3.30 -1.68 -0.37
C CYS A 212 4.29 -0.80 0.42
N PRO A 213 5.53 -0.67 -0.07
CA PRO A 213 6.49 0.26 0.51
C PRO A 213 5.87 1.65 0.69
N ASP A 214 6.32 2.38 1.71
CA ASP A 214 6.14 3.82 1.78
C ASP A 214 7.37 4.46 1.14
N TRP A 215 7.18 5.33 0.14
CA TRP A 215 8.31 5.96 -0.55
C TRP A 215 9.18 6.84 0.37
N ARG A 216 8.64 7.21 1.54
CA ARG A 216 9.30 8.05 2.55
C ARG A 216 10.21 7.25 3.48
N ASP A 217 10.03 5.92 3.53
CA ASP A 217 10.85 5.02 4.33
C ASP A 217 12.29 5.00 3.80
N ASP A 218 13.24 5.36 4.67
CA ASP A 218 14.64 5.58 4.35
C ASP A 218 15.50 4.32 4.42
N ASP A 219 15.08 3.30 5.16
CA ASP A 219 15.83 2.06 5.35
C ASP A 219 15.06 0.77 4.99
N GLY A 220 13.75 0.86 4.81
CA GLY A 220 12.89 -0.26 4.40
C GLY A 220 12.55 -1.23 5.53
N SER A 221 12.74 -0.83 6.79
CA SER A 221 12.51 -1.68 7.95
C SER A 221 11.11 -1.52 8.56
N ASP A 222 10.44 -0.41 8.28
CA ASP A 222 9.22 0.00 8.99
C ASP A 222 7.97 -0.77 8.55
N TYR A 223 7.91 -1.17 7.28
CA TYR A 223 6.68 -1.67 6.66
C TYR A 223 6.83 -3.05 6.01
N ILE A 224 7.51 -3.97 6.70
CA ILE A 224 7.61 -5.35 6.26
C ILE A 224 6.33 -6.10 6.67
N ALA A 225 5.50 -6.45 5.67
CA ALA A 225 4.27 -7.22 5.88
C ALA A 225 4.55 -8.55 6.57
N GLY A 226 3.64 -9.01 7.43
CA GLY A 226 3.83 -10.27 8.15
C GLY A 226 3.93 -11.47 7.20
N SER A 227 3.22 -11.39 6.09
CA SER A 227 3.25 -12.39 5.01
C SER A 227 4.50 -12.36 4.14
N THR A 228 5.52 -11.59 4.49
CA THR A 228 6.81 -11.56 3.77
C THR A 228 7.56 -12.88 4.02
N TYR A 229 7.66 -13.70 2.98
CA TYR A 229 8.41 -14.95 3.00
C TYR A 229 9.91 -14.68 2.87
N ASP A 230 10.70 -15.32 3.72
CA ASP A 230 12.16 -15.28 3.70
C ASP A 230 12.70 -16.73 3.71
N GLU A 231 13.21 -17.16 2.53
CA GLU A 231 13.80 -18.48 2.36
C GLU A 231 15.06 -18.66 3.22
N ASP A 232 15.86 -17.61 3.39
CA ASP A 232 17.12 -17.66 4.14
C ASP A 232 16.88 -17.77 5.65
N SER A 233 15.77 -17.21 6.14
CA SER A 233 15.33 -17.37 7.54
C SER A 233 14.67 -18.73 7.81
N CYS A 234 14.26 -19.45 6.77
CA CYS A 234 13.53 -20.70 6.88
C CYS A 234 14.44 -21.83 7.39
N PHE A 235 14.22 -22.30 8.62
CA PHE A 235 15.03 -23.37 9.24
C PHE A 235 15.02 -24.67 8.41
N MET A 236 13.92 -24.90 7.70
CA MET A 236 13.79 -25.95 6.72
C MET A 236 12.94 -25.43 5.56
N PRO A 237 13.50 -25.22 4.36
CA PRO A 237 12.75 -24.77 3.20
C PRO A 237 11.77 -25.88 2.79
N ILE A 238 10.55 -25.81 3.32
CA ILE A 238 9.43 -26.62 2.88
C ILE A 238 8.85 -25.87 1.67
N PRO A 239 8.78 -26.48 0.48
CA PRO A 239 8.30 -25.82 -0.74
C PRO A 239 6.92 -25.16 -0.62
N ASP A 240 6.10 -25.62 0.32
CA ASP A 240 4.75 -25.14 0.53
C ASP A 240 4.66 -23.97 1.52
N CYS A 241 5.76 -23.60 2.19
CA CYS A 241 5.71 -22.52 3.18
C CYS A 241 5.43 -21.16 2.55
N GLU A 242 5.92 -20.87 1.35
CA GLU A 242 5.58 -19.62 0.62
C GLU A 242 4.07 -19.48 0.38
N GLN A 243 3.36 -20.60 0.16
CA GLN A 243 1.90 -20.59 -0.03
C GLN A 243 1.13 -20.30 1.27
N ALA A 244 1.77 -20.50 2.42
CA ALA A 244 1.21 -20.16 3.72
C ALA A 244 1.30 -18.66 4.05
N ALA A 245 1.89 -17.82 3.17
CA ALA A 245 2.09 -16.39 3.41
C ALA A 245 0.84 -15.66 3.94
N PRO A 246 -0.38 -15.87 3.40
CA PRO A 246 -1.57 -15.20 3.91
C PRO A 246 -1.88 -15.51 5.38
N CYS A 247 -1.45 -16.67 5.89
CA CYS A 247 -1.64 -17.04 7.29
C CYS A 247 -0.80 -16.21 8.25
N TYR A 248 0.36 -15.75 7.81
CA TYR A 248 1.32 -15.00 8.63
C TYR A 248 1.12 -13.50 8.53
N GLU A 249 0.06 -13.02 7.87
CA GLU A 249 -0.24 -11.59 7.82
C GLU A 249 -0.49 -11.05 9.24
N ASN A 250 0.02 -9.84 9.52
CA ASN A 250 -0.18 -9.16 10.80
C ASN A 250 -1.55 -8.47 10.81
N SER A 251 -2.59 -9.29 10.71
CA SER A 251 -3.98 -8.87 10.67
C SER A 251 -4.74 -9.53 11.82
N PRO A 252 -5.70 -8.82 12.44
CA PRO A 252 -6.52 -9.36 13.53
C PRO A 252 -7.36 -10.58 13.11
N PHE A 253 -7.44 -10.87 11.81
CA PHE A 253 -8.16 -12.03 11.27
C PHE A 253 -7.28 -13.26 11.04
N THR A 254 -5.96 -13.12 11.04
CA THR A 254 -5.00 -14.19 10.71
C THR A 254 -4.06 -14.49 11.88
N CYS A 255 -3.49 -13.46 12.48
CA CYS A 255 -2.50 -13.55 13.55
C CYS A 255 -2.84 -12.61 14.71
N VAL A 256 -3.09 -13.17 15.90
CA VAL A 256 -3.42 -12.40 17.12
C VAL A 256 -2.56 -12.88 18.27
N ASP A 257 -1.81 -11.97 18.90
CA ASP A 257 -0.92 -12.26 20.03
C ASP A 257 0.07 -13.41 19.73
N GLY A 258 0.55 -13.48 18.49
CA GLY A 258 1.44 -14.53 18.00
C GLY A 258 0.78 -15.89 17.80
N ASN A 259 -0.55 -15.95 17.74
CA ASN A 259 -1.31 -17.17 17.45
C ASN A 259 -2.08 -17.05 16.14
N LEU A 260 -1.95 -18.07 15.29
CA LEU A 260 -2.77 -18.22 14.09
C LEU A 260 -4.21 -18.53 14.50
N VAL A 261 -5.15 -17.65 14.12
CA VAL A 261 -6.56 -17.78 14.53
C VAL A 261 -7.41 -18.56 13.52
N ILE A 262 -6.99 -18.63 12.26
CA ILE A 262 -7.64 -19.43 11.21
C ILE A 262 -7.25 -20.90 11.36
N GLU A 263 -8.21 -21.81 11.47
CA GLU A 263 -7.97 -23.25 11.71
C GLU A 263 -7.11 -23.90 10.62
N GLU A 264 -7.31 -23.52 9.36
CA GLU A 264 -6.52 -24.00 8.22
C GLU A 264 -5.06 -23.55 8.33
N CYS A 265 -4.83 -22.33 8.83
CA CYS A 265 -3.50 -21.77 9.02
C CYS A 265 -2.72 -22.41 10.15
N LYS A 266 -3.40 -22.92 11.19
CA LYS A 266 -2.74 -23.58 12.34
C LYS A 266 -1.85 -24.75 11.93
N GLN A 267 -2.13 -25.39 10.80
CA GLN A 267 -1.31 -26.50 10.27
C GLN A 267 0.06 -26.03 9.76
N ALA A 268 0.18 -24.76 9.37
CA ALA A 268 1.45 -24.18 8.93
C ALA A 268 2.40 -23.96 10.11
N SER A 269 1.88 -23.75 11.32
CA SER A 269 2.70 -23.63 12.53
C SER A 269 2.93 -25.00 13.19
N PRO A 270 4.14 -25.31 13.69
CA PRO A 270 5.31 -24.43 13.78
C PRO A 270 6.23 -24.49 12.56
N PHE A 271 5.83 -25.21 11.51
CA PHE A 271 6.72 -25.61 10.42
C PHE A 271 7.21 -24.43 9.57
N CYS A 272 6.34 -23.46 9.31
CA CYS A 272 6.65 -22.29 8.48
C CYS A 272 7.01 -21.05 9.29
N ASP A 273 6.89 -21.06 10.62
CA ASP A 273 7.13 -19.89 11.48
C ASP A 273 8.50 -19.24 11.18
N SER A 274 9.54 -20.07 11.03
CA SER A 274 10.91 -19.63 10.71
C SER A 274 11.01 -18.79 9.43
N CYS A 275 10.14 -19.05 8.46
CA CYS A 275 10.19 -18.47 7.12
C CYS A 275 9.43 -17.13 7.04
N TYR A 276 8.81 -16.68 8.14
CA TYR A 276 8.06 -15.43 8.24
C TYR A 276 8.60 -14.55 9.38
N PRO A 277 9.82 -14.00 9.25
CA PRO A 277 10.44 -13.21 10.31
C PRO A 277 9.64 -11.93 10.64
N ALA A 278 8.94 -11.34 9.67
CA ALA A 278 8.15 -10.13 9.91
C ALA A 278 6.80 -10.37 10.59
N SER A 279 6.36 -11.62 10.73
CA SER A 279 5.07 -11.96 11.34
C SER A 279 5.18 -12.09 12.85
N ALA A 280 4.19 -11.56 13.58
CA ALA A 280 4.02 -11.82 15.01
C ALA A 280 3.76 -13.32 15.31
N CYS A 281 3.22 -14.07 14.33
CA CYS A 281 3.01 -15.51 14.41
C CYS A 281 4.18 -16.33 13.84
N GLY A 282 5.19 -15.67 13.30
CA GLY A 282 6.40 -16.28 12.76
C GLY A 282 7.56 -16.25 13.76
N SER A 283 8.78 -16.14 13.25
CA SER A 283 10.00 -16.40 14.03
C SER A 283 10.70 -15.17 14.60
N ARG A 284 10.44 -13.96 14.11
CA ARG A 284 11.41 -12.88 14.29
C ARG A 284 10.94 -11.43 14.16
N SER A 285 9.86 -11.03 14.78
CA SER A 285 9.75 -9.67 15.34
C SER A 285 8.51 -9.54 16.20
N LYS A 286 8.70 -9.24 17.48
CA LYS A 286 7.69 -8.51 18.22
C LYS A 286 7.88 -7.06 17.84
N ASP A 287 7.26 -6.65 16.75
CA ASP A 287 6.96 -5.24 16.62
C ASP A 287 6.04 -4.90 17.80
N GLU A 288 6.59 -4.14 18.75
CA GLU A 288 5.88 -3.76 19.97
C GLU A 288 5.15 -2.42 19.80
N SER A 289 5.14 -1.83 18.61
CA SER A 289 4.47 -0.54 18.36
C SER A 289 2.97 -0.58 18.72
N GLY A 290 2.30 -1.70 18.43
CA GLY A 290 0.91 -1.93 18.83
C GLY A 290 0.72 -2.32 20.30
N LYS A 291 1.77 -2.43 21.13
CA LYS A 291 1.66 -2.96 22.50
C LYS A 291 1.19 -1.88 23.48
N PHE A 292 0.05 -2.14 24.13
CA PHE A 292 -0.41 -1.34 25.26
C PHE A 292 0.50 -1.53 26.47
N VAL A 293 0.95 -0.43 27.07
CA VAL A 293 1.79 -0.43 28.28
C VAL A 293 1.07 0.30 29.41
N GLU A 294 0.82 -0.42 30.51
CA GLU A 294 0.33 0.20 31.74
C GLU A 294 1.41 1.13 32.33
N SER A 295 1.04 2.37 32.60
CA SER A 295 1.95 3.40 33.13
C SER A 295 1.18 4.36 34.04
N ASP A 296 1.88 5.31 34.66
CA ASP A 296 1.23 6.38 35.44
C ASP A 296 0.23 7.20 34.61
N SER A 297 0.42 7.25 33.28
CA SER A 297 -0.48 7.92 32.34
C SER A 297 -1.55 6.98 31.75
N CYS A 298 -1.41 5.67 31.93
CA CYS A 298 -2.23 4.63 31.33
C CYS A 298 -2.64 3.58 32.36
N GLY A 299 -3.47 4.01 33.30
CA GLY A 299 -4.05 3.17 34.34
C GLY A 299 -5.22 2.30 33.86
N PRO A 300 -5.91 1.61 34.79
CA PRO A 300 -7.04 0.72 34.47
C PRO A 300 -8.19 1.38 33.68
N GLU A 301 -8.37 2.68 33.80
CA GLU A 301 -9.34 3.47 33.06
C GLU A 301 -9.03 3.55 31.55
N PHE A 302 -7.78 3.31 31.16
CA PHE A 302 -7.32 3.24 29.77
C PHE A 302 -7.18 1.80 29.26
N ALA A 303 -7.61 0.77 30.00
CA ALA A 303 -7.54 -0.63 29.54
C ALA A 303 -8.25 -0.86 28.20
N GLN A 304 -9.28 -0.06 27.89
CA GLN A 304 -9.97 -0.08 26.60
C GLN A 304 -9.09 0.36 25.42
N CYS A 305 -8.01 1.09 25.67
CA CYS A 305 -7.04 1.49 24.65
C CYS A 305 -6.37 0.30 23.99
N ASN A 306 -6.30 -0.85 24.66
CA ASN A 306 -5.82 -2.08 24.06
C ASN A 306 -6.62 -2.47 22.80
N LEU A 307 -7.90 -2.09 22.69
CA LEU A 307 -8.70 -2.29 21.47
C LEU A 307 -8.27 -1.40 20.31
N GLY A 308 -7.62 -0.26 20.61
CA GLY A 308 -7.05 0.67 19.63
C GLY A 308 -5.62 0.31 19.20
N SER A 309 -5.05 -0.79 19.72
CA SER A 309 -3.71 -1.27 19.37
C SER A 309 -3.40 -1.27 17.86
N PRO A 310 -4.30 -1.74 16.97
CA PRO A 310 -4.05 -1.72 15.53
C PRO A 310 -3.79 -0.32 14.95
N CYS A 311 -4.33 0.74 15.58
CA CYS A 311 -4.08 2.12 15.13
C CYS A 311 -2.62 2.54 15.30
N PHE A 312 -1.94 2.00 16.31
CA PHE A 312 -0.58 2.38 16.69
C PHE A 312 0.47 1.38 16.18
N ASP A 313 0.04 0.20 15.74
CA ASP A 313 0.88 -0.80 15.08
C ASP A 313 1.42 -0.27 13.75
N HIS A 314 2.75 -0.28 13.56
CA HIS A 314 3.40 0.14 12.32
C HIS A 314 3.03 -0.80 11.17
N LYS A 315 2.85 -2.09 11.46
CA LYS A 315 2.55 -3.12 10.46
C LYS A 315 1.10 -3.11 9.99
N SER A 316 0.17 -2.53 10.75
CA SER A 316 -1.23 -2.40 10.32
C SER A 316 -1.40 -1.47 9.11
N GLY A 317 -0.41 -0.59 8.87
CA GLY A 317 -0.49 0.48 7.88
C GLY A 317 -1.40 1.64 8.28
N MET A 318 -1.99 1.61 9.47
CA MET A 318 -2.80 2.72 10.01
C MET A 318 -1.91 3.82 10.60
N CYS A 319 -0.73 3.45 11.12
CA CYS A 319 0.28 4.37 11.58
C CYS A 319 1.26 4.71 10.44
N ALA A 320 1.30 5.99 10.06
CA ALA A 320 2.13 6.52 9.00
C ALA A 320 3.59 6.67 9.41
N TYR A 321 4.48 6.76 8.41
CA TYR A 321 5.92 6.90 8.62
C TYR A 321 6.26 8.16 9.44
N ASP A 322 5.51 9.24 9.22
CA ASP A 322 5.65 10.53 9.90
C ASP A 322 5.01 10.59 11.31
N GLY A 323 4.49 9.47 11.82
CA GLY A 323 3.81 9.42 13.11
C GLY A 323 2.36 9.89 13.10
N SER A 324 1.77 10.15 11.94
CA SER A 324 0.35 10.45 11.82
C SER A 324 -0.51 9.18 11.75
N ILE A 325 -1.72 9.27 12.29
CA ILE A 325 -2.76 8.25 12.09
C ILE A 325 -3.44 8.50 10.74
N LEU A 326 -3.40 7.49 9.87
CA LEU A 326 -3.89 7.61 8.49
C LEU A 326 -5.39 7.41 8.34
N ILE A 327 -6.06 6.82 9.32
CA ILE A 327 -7.48 6.45 9.19
C ILE A 327 -8.35 7.23 10.16
N GLU A 328 -9.51 7.68 9.67
CA GLU A 328 -10.44 8.48 10.46
C GLU A 328 -10.94 7.72 11.69
N GLU A 329 -11.14 6.41 11.55
CA GLU A 329 -11.65 5.52 12.59
C GLU A 329 -10.69 5.43 13.79
N CYS A 330 -9.42 5.73 13.59
CA CYS A 330 -8.39 5.71 14.64
C CYS A 330 -8.15 7.07 15.30
N LYS A 331 -8.75 8.16 14.81
CA LYS A 331 -8.53 9.50 15.38
C LYS A 331 -9.03 9.63 16.83
N GLU A 332 -10.08 8.89 17.19
CA GLU A 332 -10.53 8.84 18.59
C GLU A 332 -9.50 8.13 19.48
N ALA A 333 -8.96 7.00 19.02
CA ALA A 333 -7.90 6.28 19.73
C ALA A 333 -6.63 7.16 19.85
N GLU A 334 -6.27 7.90 18.81
CA GLU A 334 -5.17 8.87 18.86
C GLU A 334 -5.35 9.89 20.00
N LEU A 335 -6.55 10.45 20.16
CA LEU A 335 -6.80 11.49 21.17
C LEU A 335 -6.66 10.97 22.60
N PHE A 336 -7.09 9.74 22.87
CA PHE A 336 -7.23 9.21 24.23
C PHE A 336 -6.18 8.18 24.62
N CYS A 337 -5.59 7.48 23.66
CA CYS A 337 -4.77 6.30 23.90
C CYS A 337 -3.31 6.45 23.49
N LYS A 338 -2.94 7.56 22.82
CA LYS A 338 -1.58 7.82 22.34
C LYS A 338 -0.49 7.61 23.39
N ALA A 339 -0.72 8.05 24.62
CA ALA A 339 0.21 7.89 25.74
C ALA A 339 0.44 6.43 26.19
N CYS A 340 -0.40 5.50 25.74
CA CYS A 340 -0.37 4.10 26.16
C CYS A 340 0.39 3.19 25.18
N PHE A 341 0.92 3.75 24.09
CA PHE A 341 1.67 3.05 23.06
C PHE A 341 3.07 3.68 22.93
N PRO A 342 3.94 3.53 23.94
CA PRO A 342 5.24 4.21 24.00
C PRO A 342 6.24 3.72 22.95
N TYR A 343 5.99 2.57 22.30
CA TYR A 343 6.84 2.05 21.23
C TYR A 343 6.34 2.42 19.83
N SER A 344 5.25 3.19 19.74
CA SER A 344 4.71 3.63 18.45
C SER A 344 5.10 5.07 18.14
N ARG A 345 5.56 5.32 16.91
CA ARG A 345 5.68 6.68 16.33
C ARG A 345 4.37 7.44 16.29
N CYS A 346 3.23 6.75 16.17
CA CYS A 346 1.90 7.37 16.30
C CYS A 346 1.45 7.50 17.77
N GLY A 347 2.14 6.80 18.67
CA GLY A 347 2.03 6.86 20.11
C GLY A 347 2.92 7.96 20.69
N THR A 348 3.66 7.64 21.75
CA THR A 348 4.57 8.59 22.40
C THR A 348 6.05 8.33 22.12
N LEU A 349 6.39 7.42 21.19
CA LEU A 349 7.74 6.92 20.89
C LEU A 349 8.80 7.49 21.82
N GLU A 350 8.98 6.86 22.98
CA GLU A 350 10.14 7.16 23.80
C GLU A 350 11.34 6.61 23.03
N GLU A 351 12.21 7.48 22.52
CA GLU A 351 13.50 7.04 21.98
C GLU A 351 14.18 6.26 23.11
N ASP A 352 14.43 4.96 22.91
CA ASP A 352 15.15 4.14 23.89
C ASP A 352 16.53 4.79 24.12
N ASP A 353 16.69 5.50 25.24
CA ASP A 353 17.94 6.07 25.75
C ASP A 353 18.94 4.96 26.21
N ASP A 354 18.90 3.78 25.58
CA ASP A 354 19.79 2.65 25.87
C ASP A 354 21.04 2.68 24.97
N GLU A 355 21.70 3.84 24.85
CA GLU A 355 23.17 3.87 24.68
C GLU A 355 23.81 3.78 26.07
N GLU A 356 23.85 2.58 26.66
CA GLU A 356 24.68 2.33 27.83
C GLU A 356 26.15 2.61 27.47
N GLU A 357 26.66 3.69 28.06
CA GLU A 357 28.06 4.06 28.14
C GLU A 357 28.96 2.84 28.41
N ALA A 358 29.72 2.42 27.41
CA ALA A 358 30.90 1.59 27.61
C ALA A 358 32.02 2.43 28.27
N THR A 359 31.87 2.78 29.56
CA THR A 359 32.99 3.33 30.34
C THR A 359 33.96 2.22 30.72
N ASP A 360 35.02 2.15 29.93
CA ASP A 360 36.42 1.90 30.28
C ASP A 360 36.70 1.61 31.77
N SER A 361 37.06 0.35 32.08
CA SER A 361 37.77 0.01 33.32
C SER A 361 39.15 -0.57 33.00
N SER A 362 40.04 0.26 32.48
CA SER A 362 41.48 0.03 32.55
C SER A 362 42.08 0.88 33.68
N THR A 363 42.29 0.29 34.86
CA THR A 363 43.48 0.50 35.74
C THR A 363 43.24 -0.09 37.15
N SER A 364 43.96 -1.15 37.49
CA SER A 364 45.01 -1.13 38.53
C SER A 364 45.93 -2.33 38.42
#